data_AF-A0A8J6JAX4-F1
#
_entry.id   AF-A0A8J6JAX4-F1
#
_cell.length_a   1.000
_cell.length_b   1.000
_cell.length_c   1.000
_cell.angle_alpha   90.00
_cell.angle_beta   90.00
_cell.angle_gamma   90.00
#
_symmetry.space_group_name_H-M   'P 1'
#
loop_
_entity.id
_entity.type
_entity.pdbx_description
1 polymer ?
#
loop_
_entity_poly.entity_id
_entity_poly.type
_entity_poly.pdbx_seq_one_letter_code
_entity_poly.pdbx_strand_id
1 'polypeptide(L)'
;MSRKLQLKRGAKAKLPILSEGEPGFVTDEKKLYLGTGTENVPMAKDADLIAHAVSKSNPHGVTAAQVGARPSTWTPSKADVGLESVPNVATNDQTPTFTQAGARANLVSGEKLSVLLGKVMKWFADLKTVAFSGSYNDLSDKPTIPGVPSSLPPSGPAGGDLEGTYPSPAVKDNSHLHTMANVTGLSGALDGKADTGHTHTGYLPTGGLTWDALKGGGG
;
A
#
# COMPACT_ATOMS: atom_id res chain seq x y z
N MET A 1 67.23 -26.36 71.12
CA MET A 1 68.34 -26.23 70.14
C MET A 1 67.95 -26.96 68.86
N SER A 2 67.65 -26.27 67.76
CA SER A 2 67.40 -26.95 66.48
C SER A 2 68.74 -27.30 65.83
N ARG A 3 68.95 -28.57 65.46
CA ARG A 3 70.08 -28.98 64.63
C ARG A 3 69.70 -28.67 63.18
N LYS A 4 70.42 -27.74 62.55
CA LYS A 4 70.22 -27.41 61.13
C LYS A 4 71.07 -28.34 60.29
N LEU A 5 70.44 -29.06 59.36
CA LEU A 5 71.17 -29.79 58.32
C LEU A 5 71.88 -28.76 57.42
N GLN A 6 73.19 -28.87 57.29
CA GLN A 6 73.98 -28.06 56.36
C GLN A 6 74.27 -28.88 55.10
N LEU A 7 74.06 -28.29 53.93
CA LEU A 7 74.41 -28.88 52.64
C LEU A 7 75.71 -28.25 52.14
N LYS A 8 76.53 -29.03 51.44
CA LYS A 8 77.64 -28.47 50.66
C LYS A 8 77.06 -27.49 49.63
N ARG A 9 77.63 -26.28 49.56
CA ARG A 9 77.09 -25.19 48.73
C ARG A 9 78.17 -24.30 48.15
N GLY A 10 77.93 -23.74 46.98
CA GLY A 10 78.85 -22.84 46.29
C GLY A 10 78.47 -22.62 44.83
N ALA A 11 79.26 -21.81 44.11
CA ALA A 11 79.12 -21.69 42.66
C ALA A 11 79.41 -23.02 41.97
N LYS A 12 78.72 -23.36 40.87
CA LYS A 12 78.83 -24.67 40.21
C LYS A 12 80.26 -25.08 39.89
N ALA A 13 81.05 -24.14 39.35
CA ALA A 13 82.45 -24.37 38.98
C ALA A 13 83.39 -24.58 40.19
N LYS A 14 82.94 -24.28 41.40
CA LYS A 14 83.72 -24.38 42.65
C LYS A 14 83.16 -25.42 43.62
N LEU A 15 82.04 -26.06 43.30
CA LEU A 15 81.49 -27.12 44.12
C LEU A 15 82.22 -28.43 43.79
N PRO A 16 82.80 -29.15 44.78
CA PRO A 16 83.43 -30.44 44.53
C PRO A 16 82.38 -31.45 44.01
N ILE A 17 82.85 -32.46 43.27
CA ILE A 17 82.01 -33.61 42.91
C ILE A 17 81.56 -34.28 44.21
N LEU A 18 80.24 -34.35 44.39
CA LEU A 18 79.62 -34.92 45.57
C LEU A 18 79.58 -36.44 45.43
N SER A 19 79.66 -37.14 46.55
CA SER A 19 79.50 -38.61 46.55
C SER A 19 78.11 -38.99 46.04
N GLU A 20 77.97 -40.23 45.57
CA GLU A 20 76.67 -40.73 45.09
C GLU A 20 75.57 -40.53 46.15
N GLY A 21 74.48 -39.87 45.75
CA GLY A 21 73.35 -39.56 46.63
C GLY A 21 73.55 -38.38 47.59
N GLU A 22 74.73 -37.75 47.63
CA GLU A 22 74.97 -36.60 48.50
C GLU A 22 74.30 -35.32 47.91
N PRO A 23 73.44 -34.63 48.68
CA PRO A 23 72.80 -33.39 48.23
C PRO A 23 73.70 -32.16 48.41
N GLY A 24 73.69 -31.26 47.44
CA GLY A 24 74.38 -29.97 47.50
C GLY A 24 73.62 -28.84 46.81
N PHE A 25 73.86 -27.60 47.22
CA PHE A 25 73.16 -26.43 46.70
C PHE A 25 74.08 -25.54 45.86
N VAL A 26 73.76 -25.42 44.57
CA VAL A 26 74.50 -24.59 43.62
C VAL A 26 73.94 -23.17 43.69
N THR A 27 74.73 -22.23 44.23
CA THR A 27 74.22 -20.92 44.67
C THR A 27 74.01 -19.92 43.53
N ASP A 28 74.79 -20.03 42.47
CA ASP A 28 74.69 -19.22 41.25
C ASP A 28 73.48 -19.62 40.39
N GLU A 29 73.16 -20.91 40.32
CA GLU A 29 71.96 -21.39 39.62
C GLU A 29 70.70 -21.46 40.51
N LYS A 30 70.85 -21.32 41.84
CA LYS A 30 69.80 -21.45 42.86
C LYS A 30 69.05 -22.80 42.83
N LYS A 31 69.78 -23.89 42.59
CA LYS A 31 69.22 -25.24 42.43
C LYS A 31 69.85 -26.25 43.38
N LEU A 32 69.06 -27.27 43.72
CA LEU A 32 69.53 -28.43 44.44
C LEU A 32 70.07 -29.47 43.45
N TYR A 33 71.23 -30.03 43.79
CA TYR A 33 71.96 -31.01 43.02
C TYR A 33 72.20 -32.27 43.85
N LEU A 34 72.23 -33.43 43.21
CA LEU A 34 72.69 -34.70 43.79
C LEU A 34 74.00 -35.14 43.13
N GLY A 35 74.93 -35.61 43.94
CA GLY A 35 76.14 -36.26 43.45
C GLY A 35 75.86 -37.65 42.88
N THR A 36 76.60 -38.02 41.84
CA THR A 36 76.65 -39.38 41.28
C THR A 36 77.99 -40.06 41.58
N GLY A 37 78.89 -39.40 42.31
CA GLY A 37 80.28 -39.83 42.51
C GLY A 37 81.22 -39.44 41.34
N THR A 38 80.68 -39.09 40.18
CA THR A 38 81.44 -38.63 39.00
C THR A 38 81.05 -37.23 38.55
N GLU A 39 79.82 -36.80 38.82
CA GLU A 39 79.32 -35.45 38.54
C GLU A 39 78.24 -35.01 39.54
N ASN A 40 77.86 -33.74 39.47
CA ASN A 40 76.73 -33.19 40.20
C ASN A 40 75.59 -32.94 39.21
N VAL A 41 74.43 -33.58 39.41
CA VAL A 41 73.26 -33.49 38.52
C VAL A 41 72.15 -32.69 39.21
N PRO A 42 71.49 -31.73 38.52
CA PRO A 42 70.36 -31.00 39.11
C PRO A 42 69.17 -31.93 39.31
N MET A 43 68.49 -31.81 40.45
CA MET A 43 67.28 -32.60 40.74
C MET A 43 66.08 -32.22 39.87
N ALA A 44 66.05 -30.98 39.37
CA ALA A 44 65.10 -30.50 38.38
C ALA A 44 65.89 -29.89 37.23
N LYS A 45 65.84 -30.55 36.06
CA LYS A 45 66.41 -30.01 34.84
C LYS A 45 65.40 -29.02 34.26
N ASP A 46 65.72 -27.72 34.28
CA ASP A 46 64.86 -26.68 33.69
C ASP A 46 64.52 -27.02 32.25
N ALA A 47 65.45 -27.62 31.50
CA ALA A 47 65.22 -28.08 30.13
C ALA A 47 64.04 -29.06 30.05
N ASP A 48 63.92 -30.02 30.97
CA ASP A 48 62.85 -31.02 30.98
C ASP A 48 61.51 -30.38 31.38
N LEU A 49 61.52 -29.47 32.35
CA LEU A 49 60.31 -28.73 32.76
C LEU A 49 59.82 -27.79 31.66
N ILE A 50 60.74 -27.08 30.99
CA ILE A 50 60.45 -26.21 29.85
C ILE A 50 59.90 -27.05 28.69
N ALA A 51 60.55 -28.16 28.36
CA ALA A 51 60.09 -29.09 27.33
C ALA A 51 58.68 -29.64 27.63
N HIS A 52 58.40 -29.96 28.90
CA HIS A 52 57.07 -30.39 29.32
C HIS A 52 56.03 -29.26 29.19
N ALA A 53 56.32 -28.04 29.63
CA ALA A 53 55.38 -26.92 29.61
C ALA A 53 55.03 -26.43 28.19
N VAL A 54 55.94 -26.58 27.22
CA VAL A 54 55.68 -26.19 25.82
C VAL A 54 55.22 -27.35 24.94
N SER A 55 55.20 -28.57 25.48
CA SER A 55 54.76 -29.76 24.76
C SER A 55 53.29 -29.63 24.35
N LYS A 56 53.06 -29.54 23.03
CA LYS A 56 51.73 -29.71 22.41
C LYS A 56 51.48 -31.16 21.97
N SER A 57 52.43 -32.05 22.23
CA SER A 57 52.23 -33.49 22.15
C SER A 57 51.12 -33.91 23.12
N ASN A 58 50.52 -35.06 22.87
CA ASN A 58 49.57 -35.69 23.77
C ASN A 58 50.31 -36.74 24.62
N PRO A 59 51.07 -36.34 25.67
CA PRO A 59 51.93 -37.26 26.42
C PRO A 59 51.15 -38.36 27.14
N HIS A 60 49.85 -38.14 27.39
CA HIS A 60 48.95 -39.09 28.01
C HIS A 60 48.09 -39.86 27.01
N GLY A 61 48.26 -39.62 25.71
CA GLY A 61 47.51 -40.32 24.66
C GLY A 61 45.99 -40.14 24.75
N VAL A 62 45.50 -39.06 25.39
CA VAL A 62 44.07 -38.79 25.54
C VAL A 62 43.42 -38.69 24.16
N THR A 63 42.50 -39.59 23.88
CA THR A 63 41.81 -39.68 22.59
C THR A 63 40.67 -38.66 22.50
N ALA A 64 40.27 -38.33 21.28
CA ALA A 64 39.08 -37.53 21.01
C ALA A 64 37.83 -38.10 21.71
N ALA A 65 37.72 -39.44 21.78
CA ALA A 65 36.64 -40.12 22.48
C ALA A 65 36.65 -39.84 24.00
N GLN A 66 37.82 -39.82 24.64
CA GLN A 66 37.96 -39.55 26.08
C GLN A 66 37.55 -38.12 26.46
N VAL A 67 37.63 -37.16 25.54
CA VAL A 67 37.18 -35.78 25.75
C VAL A 67 35.77 -35.50 25.19
N GLY A 68 35.10 -36.50 24.65
CA GLY A 68 33.77 -36.36 24.03
C GLY A 68 33.79 -35.57 22.71
N ALA A 69 34.96 -35.39 22.09
CA ALA A 69 35.06 -34.76 20.78
C ALA A 69 34.43 -35.68 19.72
N ARG A 70 33.53 -35.11 18.91
CA ARG A 70 32.95 -35.80 17.76
C ARG A 70 34.05 -36.04 16.70
N PRO A 71 33.99 -37.18 15.97
CA PRO A 71 35.03 -37.52 14.99
C PRO A 71 35.05 -36.50 13.84
N SER A 72 36.20 -36.32 13.20
CA SER A 72 36.36 -35.42 12.05
C SER A 72 35.53 -35.83 10.82
N THR A 73 35.03 -37.05 10.82
CA THR A 73 34.10 -37.60 9.81
C THR A 73 32.64 -37.37 10.15
N TRP A 74 32.34 -36.71 11.28
CA TRP A 74 30.97 -36.44 11.68
C TRP A 74 30.34 -35.37 10.77
N THR A 75 29.44 -35.82 9.92
CA THR A 75 28.57 -34.95 9.11
C THR A 75 27.19 -34.94 9.78
N PRO A 76 26.81 -33.87 10.50
CA PRO A 76 25.51 -33.82 11.15
C PRO A 76 24.38 -34.00 10.13
N SER A 77 23.43 -34.88 10.46
CA SER A 77 22.14 -34.89 9.80
C SER A 77 21.33 -33.66 10.22
N LYS A 78 20.24 -33.36 9.50
CA LYS A 78 19.28 -32.34 9.95
C LYS A 78 18.73 -32.63 11.34
N ALA A 79 18.65 -33.91 11.73
CA ALA A 79 18.16 -34.29 13.04
C ALA A 79 19.14 -33.99 14.18
N ASP A 80 20.43 -34.16 13.91
CA ASP A 80 21.47 -33.85 14.89
C ASP A 80 21.53 -32.36 15.28
N VAL A 81 20.92 -31.50 14.47
CA VAL A 81 20.89 -30.04 14.66
C VAL A 81 19.48 -29.47 14.80
N GLY A 82 18.44 -30.31 14.91
CA GLY A 82 17.05 -29.87 15.09
C GLY A 82 16.42 -29.14 13.89
N LEU A 83 16.85 -29.46 12.67
CA LEU A 83 16.41 -28.87 11.41
C LEU A 83 15.56 -29.83 10.55
N GLU A 84 15.02 -30.92 11.12
CA GLU A 84 14.26 -31.93 10.37
C GLU A 84 13.03 -31.35 9.67
N SER A 85 12.41 -30.36 10.31
CA SER A 85 11.23 -29.66 9.79
C SER A 85 11.57 -28.47 8.88
N VAL A 86 12.85 -28.19 8.63
CA VAL A 86 13.29 -27.07 7.82
C VAL A 86 13.73 -27.56 6.42
N PRO A 87 12.97 -27.23 5.36
CA PRO A 87 13.38 -27.52 3.99
C PRO A 87 14.70 -26.81 3.67
N ASN A 88 15.61 -27.52 2.98
CA ASN A 88 16.89 -26.92 2.55
C ASN A 88 16.71 -26.30 1.16
N VAL A 89 15.94 -25.22 1.12
CA VAL A 89 15.71 -24.41 -0.09
C VAL A 89 16.04 -22.95 0.23
N ALA A 90 16.30 -22.15 -0.80
CA ALA A 90 16.55 -20.72 -0.59
C ALA A 90 15.36 -20.07 0.14
N THR A 91 15.62 -18.97 0.85
CA THR A 91 14.58 -18.25 1.62
C THR A 91 13.34 -17.93 0.78
N ASN A 92 13.54 -17.62 -0.51
CA ASN A 92 12.46 -17.24 -1.44
C ASN A 92 11.66 -18.45 -1.97
N ASP A 93 12.17 -19.67 -1.80
CA ASP A 93 11.53 -20.91 -2.25
C ASP A 93 10.87 -21.68 -1.09
N GLN A 94 10.91 -21.13 0.12
CA GLN A 94 10.22 -21.69 1.27
C GLN A 94 8.70 -21.67 1.02
N THR A 95 8.03 -22.77 1.39
CA THR A 95 6.58 -22.95 1.19
C THR A 95 5.86 -23.17 2.54
N PRO A 96 5.67 -22.12 3.34
CA PRO A 96 4.97 -22.25 4.62
C PRO A 96 3.53 -22.74 4.41
N THR A 97 3.11 -23.72 5.22
CA THR A 97 1.69 -24.09 5.29
C THR A 97 0.98 -23.13 6.25
N PHE A 98 -0.18 -22.60 5.83
CA PHE A 98 -0.99 -21.69 6.65
C PHE A 98 -2.49 -21.88 6.38
N THR A 99 -3.31 -21.41 7.32
CA THR A 99 -4.77 -21.44 7.23
C THR A 99 -5.30 -20.02 7.43
N GLN A 100 -6.38 -19.67 6.75
CA GLN A 100 -7.03 -18.37 6.92
C GLN A 100 -7.42 -18.14 8.38
N ALA A 101 -7.14 -16.93 8.90
CA ALA A 101 -7.57 -16.56 10.24
C ALA A 101 -9.10 -16.41 10.31
N GLY A 102 -9.70 -16.77 11.45
CA GLY A 102 -11.14 -16.66 11.65
C GLY A 102 -11.68 -15.22 11.68
N ALA A 103 -10.84 -14.25 12.06
CA ALA A 103 -11.21 -12.83 12.18
C ALA A 103 -10.07 -11.90 11.74
N ARG A 104 -10.41 -10.66 11.39
CA ARG A 104 -9.43 -9.62 11.08
C ARG A 104 -8.73 -9.15 12.35
N ALA A 105 -7.41 -9.18 12.34
CA ALA A 105 -6.56 -8.67 13.40
C ALA A 105 -5.32 -8.03 12.78
N ASN A 106 -4.73 -7.07 13.50
CA ASN A 106 -3.46 -6.47 13.11
C ASN A 106 -2.31 -7.46 13.29
N LEU A 107 -1.23 -7.24 12.54
CA LEU A 107 0.01 -8.00 12.68
C LEU A 107 0.73 -7.58 13.97
N VAL A 108 1.30 -8.56 14.66
CA VAL A 108 2.07 -8.33 15.88
C VAL A 108 3.44 -8.97 15.72
N SER A 109 4.50 -8.25 16.10
CA SER A 109 5.87 -8.78 16.04
C SER A 109 6.03 -10.01 16.95
N GLY A 110 6.73 -11.02 16.45
CA GLY A 110 6.96 -12.28 17.17
C GLY A 110 5.90 -13.36 16.94
N GLU A 111 4.87 -13.10 16.14
CA GLU A 111 3.91 -14.15 15.75
C GLU A 111 4.54 -15.19 14.81
N LYS A 112 4.01 -16.42 14.83
CA LYS A 112 4.40 -17.47 13.88
C LYS A 112 4.07 -17.02 12.44
N LEU A 113 4.95 -17.33 11.48
CA LEU A 113 4.74 -16.99 10.06
C LEU A 113 3.40 -17.48 9.51
N SER A 114 2.96 -18.69 9.90
CA SER A 114 1.66 -19.24 9.50
C SER A 114 0.47 -18.42 10.01
N VAL A 115 0.59 -17.78 11.18
CA VAL A 115 -0.44 -16.89 11.74
C VAL A 115 -0.45 -15.57 10.99
N LEU A 116 0.73 -14.99 10.71
CA LEU A 116 0.86 -13.75 9.94
C LEU A 116 0.23 -13.91 8.55
N LEU A 117 0.60 -14.98 7.83
CA LEU A 117 0.04 -15.29 6.51
C LEU A 117 -1.47 -15.58 6.58
N GLY A 118 -1.95 -16.26 7.63
CA GLY A 118 -3.38 -16.48 7.87
C GLY A 118 -4.18 -15.20 8.07
N LYS A 119 -3.63 -14.23 8.83
CA LYS A 119 -4.24 -12.90 8.99
C LYS A 119 -4.27 -12.15 7.67
N VAL A 120 -3.15 -12.10 6.94
CA VAL A 120 -3.06 -11.46 5.62
C VAL A 120 -4.10 -12.05 4.66
N MET A 121 -4.23 -13.38 4.62
CA MET A 121 -5.26 -14.07 3.83
C MET A 121 -6.69 -13.69 4.25
N LYS A 122 -6.95 -13.48 5.55
CA LYS A 122 -8.26 -13.01 6.03
C LYS A 122 -8.54 -11.57 5.58
N TRP A 123 -7.54 -10.69 5.65
CA TRP A 123 -7.66 -9.33 5.10
C TRP A 123 -7.99 -9.35 3.60
N PHE A 124 -7.29 -10.17 2.80
CA PHE A 124 -7.57 -10.28 1.37
C PHE A 124 -8.96 -10.84 1.05
N ALA A 125 -9.43 -11.84 1.81
CA ALA A 125 -10.75 -12.42 1.56
C ALA A 125 -11.90 -11.49 1.94
N ASP A 126 -11.73 -10.66 2.98
CA ASP A 126 -12.76 -9.72 3.43
C ASP A 126 -12.77 -8.40 2.65
N LEU A 127 -11.70 -8.10 1.92
CA LEU A 127 -11.68 -6.95 1.01
C LEU A 127 -12.63 -7.21 -0.16
N LYS A 128 -13.64 -6.36 -0.30
CA LYS A 128 -14.63 -6.41 -1.40
C LYS A 128 -13.97 -6.10 -2.75
N THR A 129 -14.66 -6.47 -3.84
CA THR A 129 -14.23 -6.20 -5.23
C THR A 129 -13.88 -4.73 -5.48
N VAL A 130 -14.56 -3.79 -4.80
CA VAL A 130 -14.23 -2.34 -4.83
C VAL A 130 -12.74 -2.06 -4.62
N ALA A 131 -12.06 -2.85 -3.78
CA ALA A 131 -10.66 -2.65 -3.45
C ALA A 131 -9.70 -3.09 -4.57
N PHE A 132 -10.20 -3.83 -5.57
CA PHE A 132 -9.40 -4.42 -6.63
C PHE A 132 -9.78 -3.90 -8.03
N SER A 133 -11.06 -3.68 -8.30
CA SER A 133 -11.51 -3.25 -9.64
C SER A 133 -11.53 -1.73 -9.80
N GLY A 134 -11.70 -0.98 -8.69
CA GLY A 134 -11.97 0.46 -8.70
C GLY A 134 -13.31 0.86 -9.32
N SER A 135 -14.17 -0.10 -9.69
CA SER A 135 -15.47 0.14 -10.29
C SER A 135 -16.48 0.61 -9.24
N TYR A 136 -17.19 1.70 -9.54
CA TYR A 136 -18.30 2.17 -8.69
C TYR A 136 -19.43 1.13 -8.59
N ASN A 137 -19.54 0.24 -9.58
CA ASN A 137 -20.55 -0.81 -9.58
C ASN A 137 -20.36 -1.85 -8.47
N ASP A 138 -19.15 -1.94 -7.92
CA ASP A 138 -18.80 -2.91 -6.87
C ASP A 138 -19.31 -2.53 -5.47
N LEU A 139 -19.79 -1.29 -5.31
CA LEU A 139 -20.39 -0.83 -4.06
C LEU A 139 -21.73 -1.53 -3.84
N SER A 140 -21.89 -2.16 -2.67
CA SER A 140 -23.21 -2.50 -2.11
C SER A 140 -23.82 -1.27 -1.45
N ASP A 141 -25.13 -1.30 -1.23
CA ASP A 141 -25.83 -0.26 -0.44
C ASP A 141 -25.67 1.16 -1.01
N LYS A 142 -25.66 1.26 -2.34
CA LYS A 142 -25.58 2.53 -3.04
C LYS A 142 -26.80 3.40 -2.70
N PRO A 143 -26.61 4.69 -2.36
CA PRO A 143 -27.72 5.63 -2.25
C PRO A 143 -28.52 5.63 -3.55
N THR A 144 -29.83 5.44 -3.46
CA THR A 144 -30.71 5.68 -4.61
C THR A 144 -30.82 7.18 -4.79
N ILE A 145 -30.30 7.71 -5.89
CA ILE A 145 -30.55 9.11 -6.26
C ILE A 145 -32.05 9.19 -6.56
N PRO A 146 -32.82 10.07 -5.87
CA PRO A 146 -34.23 10.29 -6.20
C PRO A 146 -34.33 10.56 -7.69
N GLY A 147 -35.23 9.84 -8.38
CA GLY A 147 -35.37 9.97 -9.83
C GLY A 147 -35.49 11.44 -10.22
N VAL A 148 -34.74 11.85 -11.26
CA VAL A 148 -34.89 13.20 -11.82
C VAL A 148 -36.37 13.40 -12.16
N PRO A 149 -37.01 14.48 -11.68
CA PRO A 149 -38.40 14.77 -12.01
C PRO A 149 -38.56 14.78 -13.54
N SER A 150 -39.56 14.08 -14.06
CA SER A 150 -39.85 14.04 -15.50
C SER A 150 -40.28 15.40 -16.07
N SER A 151 -40.57 16.37 -15.19
CA SER A 151 -40.84 17.77 -15.52
C SER A 151 -40.51 18.63 -14.30
N LEU A 152 -39.91 19.80 -14.55
CA LEU A 152 -39.76 20.86 -13.56
C LEU A 152 -40.98 21.80 -13.62
N PRO A 153 -41.34 22.48 -12.51
CA PRO A 153 -42.41 23.46 -12.52
C PRO A 153 -42.05 24.70 -13.37
N PRO A 154 -43.04 25.35 -14.02
CA PRO A 154 -44.46 25.00 -14.01
C PRO A 154 -44.73 23.72 -14.82
N SER A 155 -45.66 22.89 -14.33
CA SER A 155 -46.03 21.59 -14.90
C SER A 155 -47.54 21.38 -14.77
N GLY A 156 -48.13 20.59 -15.68
CA GLY A 156 -49.58 20.34 -15.68
C GLY A 156 -50.38 21.33 -16.53
N PRO A 157 -51.72 21.39 -16.39
CA PRO A 157 -52.58 22.23 -17.23
C PRO A 157 -52.27 23.72 -17.11
N ALA A 158 -52.25 24.41 -18.24
CA ALA A 158 -52.13 25.86 -18.28
C ALA A 158 -53.45 26.55 -17.93
N GLY A 159 -53.37 27.70 -17.27
CA GLY A 159 -54.52 28.51 -16.86
C GLY A 159 -54.59 29.86 -17.58
N GLY A 160 -55.67 30.60 -17.33
CA GLY A 160 -55.85 31.97 -17.86
C GLY A 160 -55.88 32.01 -19.38
N ASP A 161 -55.06 32.88 -19.97
CA ASP A 161 -54.96 33.14 -21.41
C ASP A 161 -54.27 32.00 -22.18
N LEU A 162 -53.79 30.98 -21.47
CA LEU A 162 -53.08 29.83 -22.04
C LEU A 162 -53.95 28.57 -21.99
N GLU A 163 -53.77 27.67 -22.95
CA GLU A 163 -54.32 26.31 -23.01
C GLU A 163 -53.21 25.26 -23.17
N GLY A 164 -53.59 23.99 -23.10
CA GLY A 164 -52.65 22.87 -23.12
C GLY A 164 -51.94 22.67 -21.78
N THR A 165 -50.71 22.19 -21.82
CA THR A 165 -49.94 21.80 -20.63
C THR A 165 -48.54 22.40 -20.65
N TYR A 166 -48.07 22.84 -19.49
CA TYR A 166 -46.67 23.21 -19.29
C TYR A 166 -45.72 22.02 -19.52
N PRO A 167 -44.50 22.26 -20.01
CA PRO A 167 -43.82 23.56 -20.17
C PRO A 167 -44.17 24.32 -21.46
N SER A 168 -44.93 23.71 -22.36
CA SER A 168 -45.22 24.26 -23.69
C SER A 168 -46.72 24.50 -23.87
N PRO A 169 -47.32 25.43 -23.10
CA PRO A 169 -48.70 25.81 -23.31
C PRO A 169 -48.85 26.60 -24.61
N ALA A 170 -50.06 26.63 -25.17
CA ALA A 170 -50.42 27.50 -26.29
C ALA A 170 -51.23 28.69 -25.77
N VAL A 171 -51.23 29.80 -26.50
CA VAL A 171 -52.16 30.90 -26.23
C VAL A 171 -53.53 30.47 -26.71
N LYS A 172 -54.56 30.60 -25.87
CA LYS A 172 -55.94 30.37 -26.30
C LYS A 172 -56.24 31.33 -27.44
N ASP A 173 -56.59 30.80 -28.60
CA ASP A 173 -57.27 31.61 -29.61
C ASP A 173 -58.68 31.87 -29.09
N ASN A 174 -58.82 32.87 -28.21
CA ASN A 174 -60.11 33.40 -27.85
C ASN A 174 -60.62 34.08 -29.12
N SER A 175 -61.31 33.32 -29.97
CA SER A 175 -61.92 33.76 -31.23
C SER A 175 -62.48 35.15 -31.03
N HIS A 176 -61.68 36.17 -31.38
CA HIS A 176 -61.98 37.53 -30.99
C HIS A 176 -62.65 38.15 -32.21
N LEU A 177 -63.96 38.33 -32.07
CA LEU A 177 -64.77 38.94 -33.11
C LEU A 177 -64.84 40.44 -32.84
N HIS A 178 -64.44 41.23 -33.84
CA HIS A 178 -64.70 42.68 -33.84
C HIS A 178 -66.02 42.94 -34.56
N THR A 179 -66.94 43.64 -33.89
CA THR A 179 -68.10 44.23 -34.56
C THR A 179 -67.79 45.67 -34.95
N MET A 180 -68.54 46.25 -35.90
CA MET A 180 -68.39 47.68 -36.26
C MET A 180 -68.55 48.61 -35.05
N ALA A 181 -69.32 48.21 -34.04
CA ALA A 181 -69.50 48.96 -32.80
C ALA A 181 -68.21 49.05 -31.96
N ASN A 182 -67.28 48.10 -32.12
CA ASN A 182 -66.03 48.07 -31.38
C ASN A 182 -65.00 49.07 -31.94
N VAL A 183 -65.19 49.56 -33.17
CA VAL A 183 -64.29 50.54 -33.80
C VAL A 183 -64.94 51.92 -33.74
N THR A 184 -64.56 52.69 -32.73
CA THR A 184 -65.08 54.05 -32.53
C THR A 184 -64.85 54.90 -33.78
N GLY A 185 -65.92 55.47 -34.34
CA GLY A 185 -65.86 56.33 -35.52
C GLY A 185 -65.98 55.62 -36.88
N LEU A 186 -65.97 54.28 -36.94
CA LEU A 186 -66.11 53.55 -38.20
C LEU A 186 -67.51 53.71 -38.82
N SER A 187 -68.57 53.67 -38.00
CA SER A 187 -69.94 53.93 -38.47
C SER A 187 -70.05 55.30 -39.12
N GLY A 188 -69.61 56.36 -38.42
CA GLY A 188 -69.62 57.71 -38.97
C GLY A 188 -68.77 57.89 -40.23
N ALA A 189 -67.62 57.23 -40.32
CA ALA A 189 -66.78 57.27 -41.52
C ALA A 189 -67.41 56.56 -42.73
N LEU A 190 -68.13 55.46 -42.51
CA LEU A 190 -68.89 54.74 -43.55
C LEU A 190 -70.12 55.54 -43.97
N ASP A 191 -70.90 56.01 -43.00
CA ASP A 191 -72.10 56.83 -43.23
C ASP A 191 -71.73 58.12 -43.97
N GLY A 192 -70.58 58.73 -43.65
CA GLY A 192 -70.07 59.92 -44.32
C GLY A 192 -69.53 59.68 -45.74
N LYS A 193 -69.32 58.43 -46.18
CA LYS A 193 -69.03 58.08 -47.58
C LYS A 193 -70.29 57.73 -48.38
N ALA A 194 -71.40 57.44 -47.71
CA ALA A 194 -72.66 57.18 -48.37
C ALA A 194 -73.36 58.52 -48.67
N ASP A 195 -73.09 59.10 -49.83
CA ASP A 195 -73.84 60.27 -50.31
C ASP A 195 -75.31 59.88 -50.57
N THR A 196 -76.13 59.93 -49.53
CA THR A 196 -77.57 59.59 -49.55
C THR A 196 -78.38 60.50 -50.49
N GLY A 197 -77.77 61.59 -50.99
CA GLY A 197 -78.42 62.54 -51.86
C GLY A 197 -77.49 63.27 -52.81
N HIS A 198 -76.66 62.55 -53.59
CA HIS A 198 -76.04 63.19 -54.75
C HIS A 198 -77.00 63.17 -55.95
N THR A 199 -77.06 64.28 -56.68
CA THR A 199 -77.87 64.44 -57.91
C THR A 199 -76.95 64.70 -59.10
N HIS A 200 -77.14 64.01 -60.21
CA HIS A 200 -76.33 64.16 -61.43
C HIS A 200 -76.72 65.41 -62.27
N THR A 201 -76.87 66.57 -61.64
CA THR A 201 -77.30 67.81 -62.32
C THR A 201 -76.25 68.43 -63.24
N GLY A 202 -75.03 67.87 -63.31
CA GLY A 202 -73.91 68.42 -64.09
C GLY A 202 -73.61 67.77 -65.44
N TYR A 203 -74.23 66.63 -65.79
CA TYR A 203 -73.94 65.94 -67.07
C TYR A 203 -74.95 66.22 -68.19
N LEU A 204 -76.06 66.86 -67.88
CA LEU A 204 -77.08 67.23 -68.86
C LEU A 204 -77.28 68.75 -68.81
N PRO A 205 -76.92 69.48 -69.87
CA PRO A 205 -77.25 70.90 -69.99
C PRO A 205 -78.75 71.12 -69.78
N THR A 206 -79.09 72.02 -68.87
CA THR A 206 -80.46 72.44 -68.57
C THR A 206 -81.07 73.09 -69.80
N GLY A 207 -82.02 72.39 -70.43
CA GLY A 207 -82.73 72.85 -71.62
C GLY A 207 -82.24 72.18 -72.90
N GLY A 208 -82.99 71.17 -73.36
CA GLY A 208 -82.94 70.60 -74.71
C GLY A 208 -81.55 70.38 -75.34
N LEU A 209 -80.99 69.18 -75.18
CA LEU A 209 -80.01 68.66 -76.15
C LEU A 209 -80.75 68.40 -77.47
N THR A 210 -80.51 69.24 -78.48
CA THR A 210 -80.99 69.00 -79.84
C THR A 210 -80.14 67.92 -80.51
N TRP A 211 -80.76 67.13 -81.37
CA TRP A 211 -80.10 66.02 -82.08
C TRP A 211 -78.85 66.48 -82.86
N ASP A 212 -78.84 67.72 -83.34
CA ASP A 212 -77.70 68.33 -84.04
C ASP A 212 -76.46 68.50 -83.14
N ALA A 213 -76.64 68.79 -81.85
CA ALA A 213 -75.54 68.93 -80.90
C ALA A 213 -74.84 67.59 -80.60
N LEU A 214 -75.45 66.47 -80.95
CA LEU A 214 -74.93 65.11 -80.71
C LEU A 214 -74.20 64.51 -81.91
N LYS A 215 -74.32 65.12 -83.10
CA LYS A 215 -73.80 64.58 -84.37
C LYS A 215 -72.78 65.56 -84.96
N GLY A 216 -71.52 65.49 -84.52
CA GLY A 216 -70.43 66.34 -85.02
C GLY A 216 -70.44 66.47 -86.55
N GLY A 217 -70.51 67.72 -87.04
CA GLY A 217 -70.77 68.02 -88.45
C GLY A 217 -69.65 67.58 -89.40
N GLY A 218 -70.05 67.00 -90.52
CA GLY A 218 -69.21 66.72 -91.68
C GLY A 218 -70.06 66.50 -92.92
N GLY A 219 -70.20 67.56 -93.74
CA GLY A 219 -71.00 67.61 -94.98
C GLY A 219 -71.72 68.93 -95.13
#